data_AF-A0A671R2D5-F1
#
_entry.id   AF-A0A671R2D5-F1
#
_cell.length_a   1.000
_cell.length_b   1.000
_cell.length_c   1.000
_cell.angle_alpha   90.00
_cell.angle_beta   90.00
_cell.angle_gamma   90.00
#
_symmetry.space_group_name_H-M   'P 1'
#
loop_
_entity.id
_entity.type
_entity.pdbx_description
1 polymer ?
#
loop_
_entity_poly.entity_id
_entity_poly.type
_entity_poly.pdbx_seq_one_letter_code
_entity_poly.pdbx_strand_id
1 'polypeptide(L)'
;MALRAALLKSIWYAFTSLDTEDSGKVSKSQLKVLSHNLHSVLRIPHDPAALERHFSDDEDGPVSSQGYMPYLNQFILDKVIEGTFVKEEVDELCWTLSSKKNYRPDAQRVLSNQDAMRLWCLFNFLADDRYPLTLVPEESEYLLRKVSSVMPVELTCVELEEFLSQDGLSVWSFLDVVNAAGVNRGLDGESIGVAVEKVYREMVGSVLKEGYLWKKGHLRRNWTERWFCLKPGSLSYFTSEDCRDCKGVIEMDQNCCVEVLSDRDGKRCMFCVKTLNKTFEISAPDSRQRQEWITAIQMALRLSAEGRVSLHEELKERRRELREERERRRALRAEETQRLLELQGEREEQLAELELLKEAQRQAQVSLQQEEQRRRSQHEELQKTLQRQLQEAQEARANLRAEVAVRDLEAEHQQRRIKELEDLHHRLQEALEQQIRARQEEETYRYTQTRLLAEEEEKVKSLLALQEDQEEQLQQTQREKQELLQEMERKSQSLDEAQHQLDKVRASRRRVDQDIAAAQRKLRQANTSVKHWNVQMNRLMHPIGPGERRASSSNLLAPPVRIPSVSESESRPPQKPNSLHCAVMIAAAHEHL
;
A
#
# COMPACT_ATOMS: atom_id res chain seq x y z
N MET A 1 -52.22 -42.80 -37.20
CA MET A 1 -51.36 -41.63 -37.53
C MET A 1 -51.10 -41.56 -39.03
N ALA A 2 -50.18 -42.38 -39.57
CA ALA A 2 -49.70 -42.31 -40.97
C ALA A 2 -50.79 -42.10 -42.03
N LEU A 3 -51.87 -42.90 -42.02
CA LEU A 3 -52.98 -42.79 -42.98
C LEU A 3 -53.59 -41.38 -43.05
N ARG A 4 -53.72 -40.67 -41.92
CA ARG A 4 -54.25 -39.30 -41.89
C ARG A 4 -53.28 -38.30 -42.50
N ALA A 5 -51.98 -38.43 -42.22
CA ALA A 5 -50.96 -37.57 -42.82
C ALA A 5 -50.87 -37.79 -44.34
N ALA A 6 -50.96 -39.04 -44.80
CA ALA A 6 -50.99 -39.38 -46.22
C ALA A 6 -52.20 -38.77 -46.95
N LEU A 7 -53.41 -38.86 -46.37
CA LEU A 7 -54.63 -38.24 -46.94
C LEU A 7 -54.58 -36.72 -46.88
N LEU A 8 -54.07 -36.14 -45.79
CA LEU A 8 -53.99 -34.69 -45.60
C LEU A 8 -53.14 -34.01 -46.69
N LYS A 9 -52.10 -34.66 -47.20
CA LYS A 9 -51.28 -34.12 -48.31
C LYS A 9 -52.10 -33.90 -49.58
N SER A 10 -52.82 -34.93 -50.01
CA SER A 10 -53.69 -34.85 -51.19
C SER A 10 -54.80 -33.82 -50.98
N ILE A 11 -55.45 -33.82 -49.80
CA ILE A 11 -56.53 -32.88 -49.46
C ILE A 11 -56.02 -31.44 -49.34
N TRP A 12 -54.79 -31.21 -48.90
CA TRP A 12 -54.19 -29.87 -48.81
C TRP A 12 -54.02 -29.21 -50.19
N TYR A 13 -53.61 -29.96 -51.21
CA TYR A 13 -53.60 -29.45 -52.59
C TYR A 13 -55.01 -29.13 -53.10
N ALA A 14 -56.01 -29.96 -52.77
CA ALA A 14 -57.40 -29.67 -53.12
C ALA A 14 -57.92 -28.39 -52.43
N PHE A 15 -57.59 -28.18 -51.16
CA PHE A 15 -57.95 -26.96 -50.40
C PHE A 15 -57.26 -25.70 -50.96
N THR A 16 -55.95 -25.75 -51.16
CA THR A 16 -55.15 -24.59 -51.64
C THR A 16 -55.46 -24.20 -53.09
N SER A 17 -55.94 -25.13 -53.93
CA SER A 17 -56.46 -24.77 -55.25
C SER A 17 -57.89 -24.20 -55.26
N LEU A 18 -58.62 -24.26 -54.13
CA LEU A 18 -59.93 -23.60 -53.98
C LEU A 18 -59.81 -22.17 -53.43
N ASP A 19 -58.69 -21.83 -52.78
CA ASP A 19 -58.31 -20.45 -52.46
C ASP A 19 -57.88 -19.78 -53.76
N THR A 20 -58.76 -18.96 -54.34
CA THR A 20 -58.54 -18.32 -55.65
C THR A 20 -57.73 -17.03 -55.57
N GLU A 21 -57.55 -16.49 -54.36
CA GLU A 21 -56.88 -15.21 -54.09
C GLU A 21 -55.56 -15.40 -53.33
N ASP A 22 -55.15 -16.65 -53.09
CA ASP A 22 -54.02 -17.07 -52.23
C ASP A 22 -54.07 -16.37 -50.85
N SER A 23 -55.29 -16.20 -50.35
CA SER A 23 -55.70 -15.34 -49.23
C SER A 23 -55.70 -16.02 -47.86
N GLY A 24 -55.50 -17.34 -47.85
CA GLY A 24 -55.74 -18.22 -46.71
C GLY A 24 -57.21 -18.54 -46.46
N LYS A 25 -58.14 -18.19 -47.37
CA LYS A 25 -59.59 -18.30 -47.20
C LYS A 25 -60.29 -18.94 -48.39
N VAL A 26 -61.33 -19.72 -48.13
CA VAL A 26 -62.13 -20.41 -49.16
C VAL A 26 -63.63 -20.18 -48.88
N SER A 27 -64.46 -20.09 -49.92
CA SER A 27 -65.90 -19.89 -49.72
C SER A 27 -66.56 -21.11 -49.04
N LYS A 28 -67.54 -20.87 -48.17
CA LYS A 28 -68.29 -21.93 -47.48
C LYS A 28 -68.88 -22.96 -48.44
N SER A 29 -69.37 -22.54 -49.61
CA SER A 29 -69.97 -23.43 -50.62
C SER A 29 -68.94 -24.38 -51.25
N GLN A 30 -67.74 -23.90 -51.60
CA GLN A 30 -66.64 -24.77 -52.06
C GLN A 30 -66.24 -25.80 -50.98
N LEU A 31 -66.18 -25.38 -49.71
CA LEU A 31 -65.84 -26.28 -48.59
C LEU A 31 -66.94 -27.28 -48.25
N LYS A 32 -68.23 -26.91 -48.35
CA LYS A 32 -69.38 -27.84 -48.29
C LYS A 32 -69.24 -28.92 -49.35
N VAL A 33 -68.98 -28.55 -50.61
CA VAL A 33 -68.81 -29.49 -51.74
C VAL A 33 -67.58 -30.39 -51.58
N LEU A 34 -66.42 -29.83 -51.21
CA LEU A 34 -65.21 -30.63 -50.93
C LEU A 34 -65.47 -31.65 -49.82
N SER A 35 -66.08 -31.23 -48.71
CA SER A 35 -66.38 -32.10 -47.57
C SER A 35 -67.37 -33.21 -47.95
N HIS A 36 -68.42 -32.89 -48.69
CA HIS A 36 -69.38 -33.88 -49.19
C HIS A 36 -68.71 -34.94 -50.08
N ASN A 37 -67.84 -34.51 -50.99
CA ASN A 37 -67.11 -35.42 -51.88
C ASN A 37 -66.11 -36.28 -51.10
N LEU A 38 -65.42 -35.72 -50.10
CA LEU A 38 -64.52 -36.47 -49.23
C LEU A 38 -65.28 -37.53 -48.40
N HIS A 39 -66.41 -37.21 -47.78
CA HIS A 39 -67.26 -38.20 -47.10
C HIS A 39 -67.69 -39.32 -48.06
N SER A 40 -68.12 -38.94 -49.27
CA SER A 40 -68.59 -39.88 -50.30
C SER A 40 -67.51 -40.85 -50.77
N VAL A 41 -66.28 -40.39 -51.00
CA VAL A 41 -65.16 -41.24 -51.46
C VAL A 41 -64.57 -42.06 -50.32
N LEU A 42 -64.37 -41.47 -49.14
CA LEU A 42 -63.87 -42.14 -47.94
C LEU A 42 -64.89 -43.12 -47.32
N ARG A 43 -66.09 -43.21 -47.91
CA ARG A 43 -67.23 -44.06 -47.47
C ARG A 43 -67.65 -43.79 -46.02
N ILE A 44 -67.50 -42.55 -45.56
CA ILE A 44 -67.89 -42.10 -44.22
C ILE A 44 -69.40 -41.81 -44.24
N PRO A 45 -70.20 -42.36 -43.30
CA PRO A 45 -71.61 -42.00 -43.19
C PRO A 45 -71.78 -40.54 -42.72
N HIS A 46 -72.26 -39.66 -43.59
CA HIS A 46 -72.54 -38.25 -43.27
C HIS A 46 -74.04 -37.98 -43.14
N ASP A 47 -74.42 -37.18 -42.13
CA ASP A 47 -75.74 -36.50 -42.08
C ASP A 47 -75.63 -35.17 -42.86
N PRO A 48 -76.35 -34.98 -43.97
CA PRO A 48 -76.38 -33.71 -44.69
C PRO A 48 -76.82 -32.54 -43.81
N ALA A 49 -77.72 -32.75 -42.84
CA ALA A 49 -78.15 -31.70 -41.93
C ALA A 49 -77.06 -31.35 -40.89
N ALA A 50 -76.17 -32.27 -40.54
CA ALA A 50 -75.00 -31.97 -39.70
C ALA A 50 -73.95 -31.17 -40.48
N LEU A 51 -73.70 -31.54 -41.75
CA LEU A 51 -72.84 -30.76 -42.63
C LEU A 51 -73.37 -29.32 -42.80
N GLU A 52 -74.68 -29.16 -43.02
CA GLU A 52 -75.29 -27.84 -43.21
C GLU A 52 -75.24 -26.97 -41.94
N ARG A 53 -75.42 -27.56 -40.74
CA ARG A 53 -75.20 -26.88 -39.45
C ARG A 53 -73.75 -26.47 -39.21
N HIS A 54 -72.77 -27.26 -39.65
CA HIS A 54 -71.34 -26.93 -39.48
C HIS A 54 -70.87 -25.78 -40.38
N PHE A 55 -71.66 -25.41 -41.40
CA PHE A 55 -71.39 -24.32 -42.30
C PHE A 55 -72.65 -23.43 -42.45
N SER A 56 -73.36 -23.18 -41.35
CA SER A 56 -74.49 -22.24 -41.30
C SER A 56 -74.02 -20.78 -41.45
N ASP A 57 -74.96 -19.88 -41.69
CA ASP A 57 -74.68 -18.49 -42.07
C ASP A 57 -74.53 -17.53 -40.88
N ASP A 58 -74.50 -18.04 -39.64
CA ASP A 58 -74.37 -17.26 -38.40
C ASP A 58 -73.01 -16.55 -38.23
N GLU A 59 -72.03 -16.87 -39.09
CA GLU A 59 -70.69 -16.28 -39.16
C GLU A 59 -70.44 -15.74 -40.58
N ASP A 60 -70.58 -14.43 -40.78
CA ASP A 60 -70.59 -13.79 -42.11
C ASP A 60 -69.16 -13.67 -42.71
N GLY A 61 -68.72 -14.70 -43.46
CA GLY A 61 -67.46 -14.64 -44.21
C GLY A 61 -66.96 -15.97 -44.83
N PRO A 62 -65.95 -15.90 -45.73
CA PRO A 62 -65.24 -17.07 -46.21
C PRO A 62 -64.34 -17.64 -45.10
N VAL A 63 -64.33 -18.98 -44.98
CA VAL A 63 -63.66 -19.68 -43.87
C VAL A 63 -62.16 -19.77 -44.13
N SER A 64 -61.37 -19.39 -43.13
CA SER A 64 -59.91 -19.49 -43.20
C SER A 64 -59.43 -20.95 -43.09
N SER A 65 -58.19 -21.20 -43.52
CA SER A 65 -57.49 -22.47 -43.29
C SER A 65 -57.52 -22.92 -41.82
N GLN A 66 -57.46 -21.98 -40.88
CA GLN A 66 -57.57 -22.22 -39.43
C GLN A 66 -58.96 -22.70 -39.00
N GLY A 67 -60.04 -22.32 -39.71
CA GLY A 67 -61.40 -22.78 -39.43
C GLY A 67 -61.75 -24.13 -40.06
N TYR A 68 -61.25 -24.41 -41.27
CA TYR A 68 -61.53 -25.69 -41.95
C TYR A 68 -60.71 -26.87 -41.42
N MET A 69 -59.45 -26.65 -41.02
CA MET A 69 -58.57 -27.74 -40.55
C MET A 69 -59.09 -28.48 -39.29
N PRO A 70 -59.66 -27.82 -38.27
CA PRO A 70 -60.32 -28.52 -37.15
C PRO A 70 -61.49 -29.40 -37.62
N TYR A 71 -62.35 -28.90 -38.52
CA TYR A 71 -63.46 -29.68 -39.07
C TYR A 71 -62.97 -30.91 -39.85
N LEU A 72 -62.01 -30.71 -40.76
CA LEU A 72 -61.40 -31.78 -41.55
C LEU A 72 -60.79 -32.87 -40.66
N ASN A 73 -60.12 -32.49 -39.57
CA ASN A 73 -59.55 -33.45 -38.63
C ASN A 73 -60.64 -34.19 -37.84
N GLN A 74 -61.60 -33.50 -37.23
CA GLN A 74 -62.55 -34.07 -36.28
C GLN A 74 -63.73 -34.85 -36.92
N PHE A 75 -64.16 -34.45 -38.11
CA PHE A 75 -65.37 -35.00 -38.75
C PHE A 75 -65.06 -35.88 -39.97
N ILE A 76 -63.89 -35.72 -40.60
CA ILE A 76 -63.46 -36.54 -41.74
C ILE A 76 -62.31 -37.46 -41.31
N LEU A 77 -61.10 -36.94 -41.04
CA LEU A 77 -59.91 -37.76 -40.79
C LEU A 77 -59.98 -38.59 -39.49
N ASP A 78 -60.76 -38.17 -38.50
CA ASP A 78 -61.10 -38.94 -37.29
C ASP A 78 -62.07 -40.11 -37.56
N LYS A 79 -62.78 -40.09 -38.69
CA LYS A 79 -63.81 -41.08 -39.06
C LYS A 79 -63.39 -42.04 -40.17
N VAL A 80 -62.25 -41.79 -40.83
CA VAL A 80 -61.65 -42.71 -41.79
C VAL A 80 -61.27 -44.02 -41.11
N ILE A 81 -61.73 -45.14 -41.70
CA ILE A 81 -61.33 -46.50 -41.32
C ILE A 81 -60.48 -47.08 -42.45
N GLU A 82 -59.39 -47.76 -42.11
CA GLU A 82 -58.52 -48.36 -43.11
C GLU A 82 -59.19 -49.55 -43.80
N GLY A 83 -59.12 -49.63 -45.13
CA GLY A 83 -59.76 -50.67 -45.92
C GLY A 83 -61.25 -50.46 -46.25
N THR A 84 -61.92 -49.41 -45.76
CA THR A 84 -63.32 -49.11 -46.15
C THR A 84 -63.43 -48.27 -47.42
N PHE A 85 -62.32 -47.76 -47.94
CA PHE A 85 -62.25 -46.87 -49.10
C PHE A 85 -61.02 -47.21 -49.97
N VAL A 86 -61.03 -46.73 -51.22
CA VAL A 86 -59.91 -46.85 -52.17
C VAL A 86 -59.12 -45.55 -52.14
N LYS A 87 -57.81 -45.60 -51.90
CA LYS A 87 -57.00 -44.38 -51.77
C LYS A 87 -56.90 -43.65 -53.11
N GLU A 88 -56.80 -44.41 -54.20
CA GLU A 88 -56.71 -43.90 -55.57
C GLU A 88 -57.91 -43.03 -55.94
N GLU A 89 -59.13 -43.33 -55.45
CA GLU A 89 -60.32 -42.48 -55.64
C GLU A 89 -60.17 -41.10 -54.93
N VAL A 90 -59.51 -41.06 -53.77
CA VAL A 90 -59.25 -39.82 -53.01
C VAL A 90 -58.18 -38.98 -53.71
N ASP A 91 -57.10 -39.64 -54.14
CA ASP A 91 -56.00 -38.99 -54.86
C ASP A 91 -56.49 -38.43 -56.21
N GLU A 92 -57.37 -39.14 -56.95
CA GLU A 92 -58.02 -38.65 -58.17
C GLU A 92 -58.96 -37.45 -57.92
N LEU A 93 -59.79 -37.50 -56.87
CA LEU A 93 -60.63 -36.35 -56.47
C LEU A 93 -59.76 -35.11 -56.16
N CYS A 94 -58.65 -35.29 -55.44
CA CYS A 94 -57.76 -34.20 -55.08
C CYS A 94 -56.97 -33.66 -56.28
N TRP A 95 -56.54 -34.53 -57.20
CA TRP A 95 -55.87 -34.16 -58.44
C TRP A 95 -56.80 -33.42 -59.41
N THR A 96 -58.04 -33.89 -59.60
CA THR A 96 -59.01 -33.26 -60.52
C THR A 96 -59.54 -31.90 -60.04
N LEU A 97 -59.38 -31.58 -58.75
CA LEU A 97 -59.56 -30.25 -58.20
C LEU A 97 -58.29 -29.38 -58.36
N SER A 98 -57.11 -29.91 -58.01
CA SER A 98 -55.89 -29.10 -57.90
C SER A 98 -55.19 -28.81 -59.24
N SER A 99 -55.12 -29.79 -60.14
CA SER A 99 -54.44 -29.68 -61.45
C SER A 99 -55.03 -28.59 -62.35
N LYS A 100 -56.32 -28.29 -62.26
CA LYS A 100 -56.99 -27.26 -63.09
C LYS A 100 -56.49 -25.84 -62.87
N LYS A 101 -56.09 -25.49 -61.64
CA LYS A 101 -55.48 -24.18 -61.33
C LYS A 101 -54.00 -24.18 -61.70
N ASN A 102 -53.29 -25.26 -61.35
CA ASN A 102 -51.82 -25.23 -61.20
C ASN A 102 -51.02 -26.00 -62.26
N TYR A 103 -51.61 -27.00 -62.95
CA TYR A 103 -50.92 -27.78 -63.98
C TYR A 103 -51.49 -27.45 -65.35
N ARG A 104 -50.86 -26.47 -66.01
CA ARG A 104 -51.17 -26.06 -67.39
C ARG A 104 -50.12 -26.64 -68.33
N PRO A 105 -50.29 -27.87 -68.85
CA PRO A 105 -49.35 -28.43 -69.80
C PRO A 105 -49.35 -27.58 -71.06
N ASP A 106 -48.17 -27.09 -71.42
CA ASP A 106 -47.94 -26.35 -72.65
C ASP A 106 -48.14 -27.24 -73.89
N ALA A 107 -48.13 -26.65 -75.08
CA ALA A 107 -48.35 -27.39 -76.33
C ALA A 107 -47.30 -28.50 -76.60
N GLN A 108 -46.17 -28.49 -75.88
CA GLN A 108 -45.10 -29.48 -75.93
C GLN A 108 -44.92 -30.13 -74.55
N ARG A 109 -45.76 -31.12 -74.24
CA ARG A 109 -45.69 -31.92 -73.01
C ARG A 109 -45.50 -33.40 -73.32
N VAL A 110 -44.69 -34.09 -72.52
CA VAL A 110 -44.45 -35.54 -72.63
C VAL A 110 -45.33 -36.31 -71.65
N LEU A 111 -45.65 -35.74 -70.49
CA LEU A 111 -46.51 -36.37 -69.48
C LEU A 111 -47.99 -36.33 -69.84
N SER A 112 -48.64 -37.49 -69.85
CA SER A 112 -50.11 -37.57 -69.85
C SER A 112 -50.68 -36.97 -68.55
N ASN A 113 -51.98 -36.67 -68.51
CA ASN A 113 -52.58 -36.20 -67.25
C ASN A 113 -52.57 -37.29 -66.16
N GLN A 114 -52.68 -38.56 -66.55
CA GLN A 114 -52.63 -39.71 -65.64
C GLN A 114 -51.22 -39.92 -65.08
N ASP A 115 -50.18 -39.69 -65.88
CA ASP A 115 -48.78 -39.83 -65.43
C ASP A 115 -48.32 -38.64 -64.60
N ALA A 116 -48.82 -37.44 -64.90
CA ALA A 116 -48.68 -36.29 -64.00
C ALA A 116 -49.37 -36.54 -62.65
N MET A 117 -50.56 -37.17 -62.62
CA MET A 117 -51.22 -37.58 -61.38
C MET A 117 -50.39 -38.62 -60.60
N ARG A 118 -49.86 -39.65 -61.29
CA ARG A 118 -49.00 -40.68 -60.68
C ARG A 118 -47.72 -40.07 -60.10
N LEU A 119 -47.08 -39.14 -60.80
CA LEU A 119 -45.92 -38.38 -60.31
C LEU A 119 -46.28 -37.47 -59.14
N TRP A 120 -47.44 -36.82 -59.15
CA TRP A 120 -47.95 -36.03 -58.01
C TRP A 120 -48.20 -36.91 -56.78
N CYS A 121 -48.75 -38.12 -56.94
CA CYS A 121 -48.87 -39.09 -55.85
C CYS A 121 -47.50 -39.58 -55.33
N LEU A 122 -46.53 -39.81 -56.22
CA LEU A 122 -45.14 -40.17 -55.87
C LEU A 122 -44.42 -39.03 -55.12
N PHE A 123 -44.65 -37.78 -55.54
CA PHE A 123 -44.21 -36.58 -54.84
C PHE A 123 -44.82 -36.52 -53.43
N ASN A 124 -46.15 -36.68 -53.29
CA ASN A 124 -46.85 -36.66 -51.99
C ASN A 124 -46.34 -37.78 -51.05
N PHE A 125 -46.02 -38.94 -51.62
CA PHE A 125 -45.42 -40.05 -50.88
C PHE A 125 -44.02 -39.71 -50.35
N LEU A 126 -43.16 -39.09 -51.17
CA LEU A 126 -41.79 -38.74 -50.80
C LEU A 126 -41.64 -37.44 -50.00
N ALA A 127 -42.53 -36.46 -50.18
CA ALA A 127 -42.49 -35.19 -49.45
C ALA A 127 -42.57 -35.41 -47.93
N ASP A 128 -41.82 -34.62 -47.17
CA ASP A 128 -41.91 -34.59 -45.71
C ASP A 128 -43.20 -33.88 -45.26
N ASP A 129 -43.65 -34.08 -44.01
CA ASP A 129 -44.95 -33.59 -43.51
C ASP A 129 -44.93 -32.10 -43.12
N ARG A 130 -44.32 -31.27 -43.98
CA ARG A 130 -44.20 -29.80 -43.85
C ARG A 130 -45.04 -29.13 -44.93
N TYR A 131 -45.77 -28.08 -44.59
CA TYR A 131 -46.65 -27.35 -45.51
C TYR A 131 -46.13 -25.91 -45.69
N PRO A 132 -46.02 -25.37 -46.93
CA PRO A 132 -46.34 -26.01 -48.20
C PRO A 132 -45.42 -27.21 -48.52
N LEU A 133 -45.99 -28.22 -49.20
CA LEU A 133 -45.28 -29.47 -49.48
C LEU A 133 -44.17 -29.25 -50.52
N THR A 134 -42.92 -29.33 -50.08
CA THR A 134 -41.73 -29.37 -50.93
C THR A 134 -41.06 -30.73 -50.93
N LEU A 135 -40.44 -31.09 -52.06
CA LEU A 135 -39.59 -32.27 -52.20
C LEU A 135 -38.12 -31.85 -52.04
N VAL A 136 -37.45 -32.46 -51.07
CA VAL A 136 -36.03 -32.24 -50.74
C VAL A 136 -35.14 -32.72 -51.91
N PRO A 137 -34.04 -32.02 -52.26
CA PRO A 137 -33.17 -32.36 -53.38
C PRO A 137 -32.87 -33.87 -53.53
N GLU A 138 -32.40 -34.52 -52.46
CA GLU A 138 -32.05 -35.95 -52.50
C GLU A 138 -33.24 -36.89 -52.74
N GLU A 139 -34.46 -36.50 -52.35
CA GLU A 139 -35.68 -37.29 -52.62
C GLU A 139 -36.17 -37.09 -54.06
N SER A 140 -35.95 -35.89 -54.64
CA SER A 140 -36.20 -35.63 -56.06
C SER A 140 -35.21 -36.39 -56.95
N GLU A 141 -33.93 -36.43 -56.57
CA GLU A 141 -32.90 -37.23 -57.23
C GLU A 141 -33.21 -38.73 -57.12
N TYR A 142 -33.65 -39.19 -55.95
CA TYR A 142 -34.10 -40.56 -55.75
C TYR A 142 -35.26 -40.93 -56.70
N LEU A 143 -36.27 -40.06 -56.82
CA LEU A 143 -37.42 -40.30 -57.69
C LEU A 143 -37.02 -40.34 -59.18
N LEU A 144 -36.22 -39.37 -59.66
CA LEU A 144 -35.75 -39.37 -61.04
C LEU A 144 -34.87 -40.58 -61.36
N ARG A 145 -33.93 -40.96 -60.47
CA ARG A 145 -33.16 -42.20 -60.64
C ARG A 145 -34.04 -43.44 -60.64
N LYS A 146 -35.09 -43.47 -59.81
CA LYS A 146 -36.01 -44.61 -59.71
C LYS A 146 -36.83 -44.79 -60.99
N VAL A 147 -37.37 -43.72 -61.56
CA VAL A 147 -38.05 -43.73 -62.88
C VAL A 147 -37.06 -44.08 -64.00
N SER A 148 -35.86 -43.47 -63.99
CA SER A 148 -34.78 -43.78 -64.94
C SER A 148 -34.37 -45.25 -64.93
N SER A 149 -34.37 -45.93 -63.78
CA SER A 149 -34.01 -47.35 -63.66
C SER A 149 -34.96 -48.32 -64.37
N VAL A 150 -36.08 -47.82 -64.92
CA VAL A 150 -37.03 -48.56 -65.74
C VAL A 150 -36.87 -48.24 -67.25
N MET A 151 -36.20 -47.13 -67.59
CA MET A 151 -36.07 -46.60 -68.95
C MET A 151 -34.65 -46.82 -69.52
N PRO A 152 -34.46 -46.77 -70.85
CA PRO A 152 -33.13 -46.79 -71.47
C PRO A 152 -32.40 -45.43 -71.42
N VAL A 153 -33.09 -44.35 -71.02
CA VAL A 153 -32.54 -42.99 -70.94
C VAL A 153 -32.69 -42.47 -69.51
N GLU A 154 -31.62 -41.89 -68.98
CA GLU A 154 -31.62 -41.30 -67.64
C GLU A 154 -32.22 -39.89 -67.64
N LEU A 155 -33.03 -39.58 -66.63
CA LEU A 155 -33.42 -38.23 -66.23
C LEU A 155 -32.42 -37.76 -65.17
N THR A 156 -31.39 -37.00 -65.57
CA THR A 156 -30.31 -36.58 -64.66
C THR A 156 -30.56 -35.23 -64.01
N CYS A 157 -30.22 -35.12 -62.73
CA CYS A 157 -30.54 -33.97 -61.88
C CYS A 157 -29.75 -32.69 -62.17
N VAL A 158 -28.87 -32.70 -63.17
CA VAL A 158 -28.19 -31.50 -63.69
C VAL A 158 -29.22 -30.48 -64.21
N GLU A 159 -30.34 -30.97 -64.76
CA GLU A 159 -31.48 -30.15 -65.20
C GLU A 159 -32.35 -29.62 -64.03
N LEU A 160 -32.11 -30.08 -62.80
CA LEU A 160 -32.76 -29.55 -61.60
C LEU A 160 -31.95 -28.41 -60.95
N GLU A 161 -30.66 -28.22 -61.27
CA GLU A 161 -29.81 -27.25 -60.55
C GLU A 161 -30.30 -25.79 -60.68
N GLU A 162 -30.96 -25.43 -61.79
CA GLU A 162 -31.60 -24.11 -61.98
C GLU A 162 -32.90 -23.93 -61.14
N PHE A 163 -33.50 -25.01 -60.66
CA PHE A 163 -34.80 -25.03 -59.97
C PHE A 163 -34.70 -25.46 -58.50
N LEU A 164 -33.57 -26.02 -58.06
CA LEU A 164 -33.33 -26.48 -56.69
C LEU A 164 -33.00 -25.31 -55.76
N SER A 165 -34.05 -24.66 -55.25
CA SER A 165 -33.92 -23.81 -54.06
C SER A 165 -33.43 -24.62 -52.85
N GLN A 166 -32.79 -23.96 -51.87
CA GLN A 166 -32.34 -24.64 -50.64
C GLN A 166 -33.52 -25.24 -49.83
N ASP A 167 -34.73 -24.72 -50.02
CA ASP A 167 -35.97 -25.16 -49.36
C ASP A 167 -36.72 -26.29 -50.11
N GLY A 168 -36.19 -26.70 -51.27
CA GLY A 168 -36.71 -27.79 -52.11
C GLY A 168 -37.57 -27.33 -53.30
N LEU A 169 -38.21 -28.31 -53.94
CA LEU A 169 -39.05 -28.14 -55.14
C LEU A 169 -40.54 -28.24 -54.82
N SER A 170 -41.37 -27.42 -55.48
CA SER A 170 -42.83 -27.62 -55.49
C SER A 170 -43.22 -28.75 -56.47
N VAL A 171 -44.39 -29.38 -56.27
CA VAL A 171 -44.84 -30.46 -57.18
C VAL A 171 -45.11 -29.97 -58.61
N TRP A 172 -45.56 -28.73 -58.76
CA TRP A 172 -45.84 -28.14 -60.07
C TRP A 172 -44.52 -27.90 -60.81
N SER A 173 -43.55 -27.25 -60.15
CA SER A 173 -42.18 -27.08 -60.65
C SER A 173 -41.51 -28.41 -61.00
N PHE A 174 -41.72 -29.46 -60.20
CA PHE A 174 -41.20 -30.80 -60.47
C PHE A 174 -41.83 -31.42 -61.73
N LEU A 175 -43.14 -31.32 -61.91
CA LEU A 175 -43.83 -31.80 -63.12
C LEU A 175 -43.40 -31.03 -64.37
N ASP A 176 -43.15 -29.72 -64.25
CA ASP A 176 -42.69 -28.87 -65.35
C ASP A 176 -41.25 -29.23 -65.75
N VAL A 177 -40.34 -29.47 -64.78
CA VAL A 177 -38.99 -29.98 -65.09
C VAL A 177 -39.03 -31.37 -65.71
N VAL A 178 -39.89 -32.30 -65.25
CA VAL A 178 -40.00 -33.63 -65.89
C VAL A 178 -40.53 -33.53 -67.33
N ASN A 179 -41.46 -32.60 -67.62
CA ASN A 179 -41.86 -32.32 -69.00
C ASN A 179 -40.69 -31.74 -69.83
N ALA A 180 -39.98 -30.74 -69.32
CA ALA A 180 -38.86 -30.10 -70.01
C ALA A 180 -37.71 -31.09 -70.29
N ALA A 181 -37.33 -31.90 -69.30
CA ALA A 181 -36.35 -32.98 -69.42
C ALA A 181 -36.78 -34.01 -70.49
N GLY A 182 -38.07 -34.38 -70.51
CA GLY A 182 -38.65 -35.27 -71.51
C GLY A 182 -38.54 -34.70 -72.93
N VAL A 183 -38.91 -33.43 -73.13
CA VAL A 183 -38.80 -32.74 -74.43
C VAL A 183 -37.35 -32.62 -74.87
N ASN A 184 -36.46 -32.13 -74.01
CA ASN A 184 -35.04 -31.92 -74.30
C ASN A 184 -34.31 -33.21 -74.67
N ARG A 185 -34.73 -34.35 -74.10
CA ARG A 185 -34.14 -35.68 -74.34
C ARG A 185 -34.88 -36.48 -75.40
N GLY A 186 -35.91 -35.90 -76.04
CA GLY A 186 -36.67 -36.52 -77.13
C GLY A 186 -37.44 -37.78 -76.71
N LEU A 187 -37.88 -37.85 -75.45
CA LEU A 187 -38.55 -39.03 -74.90
C LEU A 187 -40.00 -39.13 -75.38
N ASP A 188 -40.41 -40.36 -75.68
CA ASP A 188 -41.80 -40.71 -75.93
C ASP A 188 -42.61 -40.79 -74.63
N GLY A 189 -43.84 -40.27 -74.66
CA GLY A 189 -44.73 -40.27 -73.50
C GLY A 189 -45.14 -41.68 -73.03
N GLU A 190 -45.09 -42.67 -73.92
CA GLU A 190 -45.43 -44.06 -73.59
C GLU A 190 -44.35 -44.70 -72.70
N SER A 191 -43.07 -44.57 -73.04
CA SER A 191 -41.96 -45.07 -72.21
C SER A 191 -41.90 -44.39 -70.84
N ILE A 192 -42.13 -43.06 -70.76
CA ILE A 192 -42.23 -42.38 -69.46
C ILE A 192 -43.45 -42.88 -68.70
N GLY A 193 -44.62 -43.00 -69.33
CA GLY A 193 -45.85 -43.46 -68.68
C GLY A 193 -45.72 -44.87 -68.10
N VAL A 194 -45.12 -45.82 -68.83
CA VAL A 194 -44.83 -47.18 -68.34
C VAL A 194 -43.85 -47.16 -67.16
N ALA A 195 -42.81 -46.32 -67.20
CA ALA A 195 -41.85 -46.18 -66.12
C ALA A 195 -42.47 -45.57 -64.85
N VAL A 196 -43.24 -44.50 -65.01
CA VAL A 196 -43.98 -43.82 -63.94
C VAL A 196 -45.03 -44.74 -63.33
N GLU A 197 -45.79 -45.48 -64.14
CA GLU A 197 -46.76 -46.46 -63.64
C GLU A 197 -46.11 -47.54 -62.79
N LYS A 198 -45.01 -48.13 -63.27
CA LYS A 198 -44.30 -49.19 -62.54
C LYS A 198 -43.76 -48.69 -61.20
N VAL A 199 -43.17 -47.49 -61.17
CA VAL A 199 -42.67 -46.87 -59.93
C VAL A 199 -43.82 -46.49 -58.98
N TYR A 200 -44.95 -46.01 -59.52
CA TYR A 200 -46.17 -45.72 -58.75
C TYR A 200 -46.75 -46.99 -58.09
N ARG A 201 -46.87 -48.10 -58.84
CA ARG A 201 -47.30 -49.40 -58.31
C ARG A 201 -46.34 -49.92 -57.23
N GLU A 202 -45.03 -49.78 -57.44
CA GLU A 202 -44.01 -50.26 -56.49
C GLU A 202 -44.02 -49.46 -55.17
N MET A 203 -44.04 -48.13 -55.26
CA MET A 203 -43.89 -47.24 -54.10
C MET A 203 -45.22 -46.91 -53.42
N VAL A 204 -46.20 -46.40 -54.17
CA VAL A 204 -47.50 -45.97 -53.63
C VAL A 204 -48.45 -47.16 -53.50
N GLY A 205 -48.51 -48.00 -54.54
CA GLY A 205 -49.29 -49.25 -54.52
C GLY A 205 -48.70 -50.35 -53.63
N SER A 206 -47.46 -50.18 -53.14
CA SER A 206 -46.71 -51.13 -52.29
C SER A 206 -46.60 -52.55 -52.90
N VAL A 207 -46.50 -52.64 -54.23
CA VAL A 207 -46.25 -53.89 -54.96
C VAL A 207 -44.77 -54.24 -54.93
N LEU A 208 -44.39 -55.31 -54.23
CA LEU A 208 -43.01 -55.77 -54.12
C LEU A 208 -42.53 -56.49 -55.38
N LYS A 209 -43.42 -57.25 -56.04
CA LYS A 209 -43.17 -57.90 -57.33
C LYS A 209 -44.48 -58.29 -58.00
N GLU A 210 -44.52 -58.17 -59.33
CA GLU A 210 -45.59 -58.70 -60.17
C GLU A 210 -45.03 -59.40 -61.42
N GLY A 211 -45.84 -60.24 -62.06
CA GLY A 211 -45.42 -61.03 -63.23
C GLY A 211 -46.19 -62.34 -63.42
N TYR A 212 -46.07 -62.95 -64.61
CA TYR A 212 -46.64 -64.27 -64.91
C TYR A 212 -45.83 -65.41 -64.28
N LEU A 213 -46.54 -66.34 -63.63
CA LEU A 213 -45.97 -67.57 -63.07
C LEU A 213 -46.89 -68.77 -63.31
N TRP A 214 -46.29 -69.95 -63.38
CA TRP A 214 -47.03 -71.21 -63.51
C TRP A 214 -47.41 -71.74 -62.14
N LYS A 215 -48.71 -71.77 -61.84
CA LYS A 215 -49.27 -72.24 -60.57
C LYS A 215 -49.85 -73.64 -60.71
N LYS A 216 -49.59 -74.52 -59.74
CA LYS A 216 -50.25 -75.83 -59.65
C LYS A 216 -51.66 -75.72 -59.06
N GLY A 217 -52.61 -76.44 -59.63
CA GLY A 217 -53.99 -76.53 -59.13
C GLY A 217 -54.13 -77.54 -57.99
N HIS A 218 -54.69 -77.12 -56.85
CA HIS A 218 -54.76 -77.97 -55.64
C HIS A 218 -55.54 -79.27 -55.83
N LEU A 219 -56.72 -79.22 -56.46
CA LEU A 219 -57.57 -80.40 -56.71
C LEU A 219 -57.12 -81.20 -57.94
N ARG A 220 -57.02 -80.54 -59.10
CA ARG A 220 -56.80 -81.22 -60.40
C ARG A 220 -55.32 -81.37 -60.79
N ARG A 221 -54.37 -80.89 -59.97
CA ARG A 221 -52.90 -80.93 -60.16
C ARG A 221 -52.31 -80.34 -61.46
N ASN A 222 -53.14 -79.98 -62.44
CA ASN A 222 -52.74 -79.24 -63.64
C ASN A 222 -51.99 -77.94 -63.31
N TRP A 223 -51.04 -77.57 -64.16
CA TRP A 223 -50.36 -76.28 -64.12
C TRP A 223 -51.12 -75.26 -64.98
N THR A 224 -51.34 -74.06 -64.44
CA THR A 224 -51.94 -72.92 -65.16
C THR A 224 -51.09 -71.67 -64.96
N GLU A 225 -50.80 -70.96 -66.03
CA GLU A 225 -50.21 -69.63 -65.96
C GLU A 225 -51.20 -68.62 -65.35
N ARG A 226 -50.69 -67.76 -64.48
CA ARG A 226 -51.44 -66.72 -63.77
C ARG A 226 -50.55 -65.49 -63.60
N TRP A 227 -51.15 -64.30 -63.65
CA TRP A 227 -50.48 -63.10 -63.15
C TRP A 227 -50.47 -63.16 -61.63
N PHE A 228 -49.32 -62.93 -61.01
CA PHE A 228 -49.19 -62.79 -59.55
C PHE A 228 -48.84 -61.35 -59.21
N CYS A 229 -49.36 -60.86 -58.09
CA CYS A 229 -49.03 -59.57 -57.50
C CYS A 229 -48.75 -59.78 -55.99
N LEU A 230 -47.55 -59.40 -55.56
CA LEU A 230 -47.10 -59.51 -54.18
C LEU A 230 -47.10 -58.14 -53.49
N LYS A 231 -47.79 -58.05 -52.37
CA LYS A 231 -47.72 -56.96 -51.39
C LYS A 231 -47.26 -57.53 -50.03
N PRO A 232 -46.78 -56.71 -49.07
CA PRO A 232 -46.23 -57.22 -47.81
C PRO A 232 -47.12 -58.22 -47.05
N GLY A 233 -48.44 -58.00 -46.99
CA GLY A 233 -49.39 -58.91 -46.33
C GLY A 233 -50.06 -59.96 -47.24
N SER A 234 -49.85 -59.94 -48.56
CA SER A 234 -50.61 -60.82 -49.48
C SER A 234 -49.94 -61.10 -50.83
N LEU A 235 -50.07 -62.35 -51.30
CA LEU A 235 -49.70 -62.80 -52.64
C LEU A 235 -50.98 -63.18 -53.40
N SER A 236 -51.50 -62.26 -54.19
CA SER A 236 -52.70 -62.42 -55.00
C SER A 236 -52.38 -62.96 -56.38
N TYR A 237 -53.29 -63.75 -56.98
CA TYR A 237 -53.12 -64.23 -58.35
C TYR A 237 -54.41 -64.15 -59.19
N PHE A 238 -54.23 -63.78 -60.46
CA PHE A 238 -55.27 -63.36 -61.39
C PHE A 238 -55.16 -64.13 -62.71
N THR A 239 -56.17 -64.05 -63.58
CA THR A 239 -56.08 -64.57 -64.96
C THR A 239 -54.99 -63.90 -65.79
N SER A 240 -54.79 -62.60 -65.56
CA SER A 240 -54.15 -61.66 -66.48
C SER A 240 -53.68 -60.42 -65.71
N GLU A 241 -52.76 -59.68 -66.33
CA GLU A 241 -52.12 -58.47 -65.79
C GLU A 241 -53.08 -57.31 -65.53
N ASP A 242 -54.26 -57.29 -66.16
CA ASP A 242 -55.34 -56.35 -65.89
C ASP A 242 -55.96 -56.49 -64.48
N CYS A 243 -55.62 -57.56 -63.76
CA CYS A 243 -56.01 -57.86 -62.38
C CYS A 243 -57.53 -57.88 -62.10
N ARG A 244 -58.38 -57.95 -63.14
CA ARG A 244 -59.85 -57.88 -63.01
C ARG A 244 -60.47 -59.15 -62.43
N ASP A 245 -59.92 -60.31 -62.76
CA ASP A 245 -60.45 -61.61 -62.36
C ASP A 245 -59.50 -62.33 -61.39
N CYS A 246 -59.66 -62.02 -60.09
CA CYS A 246 -58.88 -62.62 -59.01
C CYS A 246 -59.26 -64.09 -58.80
N LYS A 247 -58.28 -64.99 -58.89
CA LYS A 247 -58.45 -66.44 -58.69
C LYS A 247 -57.99 -66.93 -57.32
N GLY A 248 -57.56 -66.03 -56.45
CA GLY A 248 -57.29 -66.28 -55.05
C GLY A 248 -56.20 -65.39 -54.47
N VAL A 249 -56.20 -65.30 -53.14
CA VAL A 249 -55.19 -64.61 -52.34
C VAL A 249 -54.52 -65.65 -51.44
N ILE A 250 -53.21 -65.51 -51.26
CA ILE A 250 -52.43 -66.21 -50.23
C ILE A 250 -52.04 -65.13 -49.22
N GLU A 251 -52.50 -65.24 -47.99
CA GLU A 251 -52.11 -64.33 -46.90
C GLU A 251 -50.63 -64.58 -46.55
N MET A 252 -49.84 -63.52 -46.43
CA MET A 252 -48.41 -63.59 -46.09
C MET A 252 -48.27 -63.34 -44.58
N ASP A 253 -48.54 -64.35 -43.78
CA ASP A 253 -48.41 -64.31 -42.32
C ASP A 253 -47.01 -64.77 -41.84
N GLN A 254 -46.77 -64.70 -40.52
CA GLN A 254 -45.52 -65.13 -39.88
C GLN A 254 -45.31 -66.66 -39.93
N ASN A 255 -46.34 -67.41 -40.29
CA ASN A 255 -46.34 -68.87 -40.37
C ASN A 255 -46.11 -69.38 -41.80
N CYS A 256 -46.07 -68.47 -42.77
CA CYS A 256 -45.74 -68.77 -44.15
C CYS A 256 -44.23 -68.88 -44.37
N CYS A 257 -43.81 -69.82 -45.21
CA CYS A 257 -42.42 -69.92 -45.63
C CYS A 257 -42.32 -70.23 -47.13
N VAL A 258 -41.17 -69.90 -47.74
CA VAL A 258 -40.89 -70.14 -49.15
C VAL A 258 -39.66 -71.03 -49.31
N GLU A 259 -39.82 -72.11 -50.07
CA GLU A 259 -38.80 -73.15 -50.27
C GLU A 259 -38.56 -73.42 -51.75
N VAL A 260 -37.30 -73.64 -52.14
CA VAL A 260 -36.95 -74.12 -53.48
C VAL A 260 -37.41 -75.57 -53.64
N LEU A 261 -38.05 -75.90 -54.77
CA LEU A 261 -38.41 -77.26 -55.12
C LEU A 261 -37.53 -77.80 -56.24
N SER A 262 -37.25 -79.11 -56.19
CA SER A 262 -36.66 -79.84 -57.31
C SER A 262 -37.65 -79.96 -58.48
N ASP A 263 -37.12 -79.74 -59.68
CA ASP A 263 -37.82 -79.88 -60.97
C ASP A 263 -38.55 -81.24 -61.07
N ARG A 264 -39.83 -81.20 -61.44
CA ARG A 264 -40.75 -82.36 -61.55
C ARG A 264 -41.94 -82.01 -62.43
N ASP A 265 -42.79 -82.97 -62.77
CA ASP A 265 -44.04 -82.77 -63.52
C ASP A 265 -43.87 -81.96 -64.83
N GLY A 266 -42.71 -82.07 -65.48
CA GLY A 266 -42.34 -81.30 -66.68
C GLY A 266 -42.07 -79.81 -66.45
N LYS A 267 -42.02 -79.34 -65.20
CA LYS A 267 -41.73 -77.96 -64.83
C LYS A 267 -40.35 -77.82 -64.18
N ARG A 268 -39.71 -76.69 -64.48
CA ARG A 268 -38.40 -76.29 -63.95
C ARG A 268 -38.49 -75.06 -63.06
N CYS A 269 -37.37 -74.71 -62.42
CA CYS A 269 -37.20 -73.46 -61.69
C CYS A 269 -38.31 -73.28 -60.64
N MET A 270 -38.62 -74.37 -59.94
CA MET A 270 -39.75 -74.43 -59.04
C MET A 270 -39.42 -73.93 -57.63
N PHE A 271 -40.48 -73.50 -56.95
CA PHE A 271 -40.52 -73.19 -55.54
C PHE A 271 -41.92 -73.48 -54.99
N CYS A 272 -42.10 -73.39 -53.68
CA CYS A 272 -43.43 -73.36 -53.10
C CYS A 272 -43.53 -72.34 -51.99
N VAL A 273 -44.74 -71.81 -51.81
CA VAL A 273 -45.12 -71.06 -50.61
C VAL A 273 -45.96 -72.01 -49.76
N LYS A 274 -45.48 -72.32 -48.56
CA LYS A 274 -46.26 -73.05 -47.54
C LYS A 274 -46.96 -72.02 -46.67
N THR A 275 -48.21 -72.29 -46.33
CA THR A 275 -48.98 -71.62 -45.27
C THR A 275 -49.41 -72.67 -44.25
N LEU A 276 -49.95 -72.25 -43.10
CA LEU A 276 -50.48 -73.16 -42.05
C LEU A 276 -51.31 -74.33 -42.59
N ASN A 277 -52.12 -74.09 -43.62
CA ASN A 277 -53.15 -75.01 -44.09
C ASN A 277 -52.92 -75.56 -45.51
N LYS A 278 -52.03 -74.95 -46.31
CA LYS A 278 -51.89 -75.25 -47.76
C LYS A 278 -50.46 -75.04 -48.24
N THR A 279 -50.00 -75.89 -49.16
CA THR A 279 -48.77 -75.66 -49.94
C THR A 279 -49.12 -75.28 -51.37
N PHE A 280 -48.52 -74.20 -51.86
CA PHE A 280 -48.71 -73.68 -53.21
C PHE A 280 -47.44 -73.94 -54.03
N GLU A 281 -47.44 -74.98 -54.87
CA GLU A 281 -46.36 -75.25 -55.83
C GLU A 281 -46.43 -74.26 -57.01
N ILE A 282 -45.29 -73.63 -57.32
CA ILE A 282 -45.14 -72.57 -58.32
C ILE A 282 -43.86 -72.81 -59.14
N SER A 283 -43.89 -72.49 -60.43
CA SER A 283 -42.77 -72.57 -61.37
C SER A 283 -42.58 -71.23 -62.06
N ALA A 284 -41.36 -70.69 -62.01
CA ALA A 284 -40.97 -69.47 -62.70
C ALA A 284 -40.42 -69.79 -64.11
N PRO A 285 -40.42 -68.83 -65.06
CA PRO A 285 -39.87 -69.04 -66.40
C PRO A 285 -38.39 -69.44 -66.40
N ASP A 286 -37.60 -68.89 -65.47
CA ASP A 286 -36.16 -69.12 -65.34
C ASP A 286 -35.68 -69.04 -63.87
N SER A 287 -34.41 -69.39 -63.64
CA SER A 287 -33.84 -69.45 -62.29
C SER A 287 -33.57 -68.07 -61.67
N ARG A 288 -33.38 -67.01 -62.47
CA ARG A 288 -33.24 -65.64 -61.97
C ARG A 288 -34.59 -65.16 -61.47
N GLN A 289 -35.64 -65.29 -62.27
CA GLN A 289 -37.00 -64.95 -61.86
C GLN A 289 -37.45 -65.74 -60.63
N ARG A 290 -37.15 -67.06 -60.55
CA ARG A 290 -37.36 -67.83 -59.32
C ARG A 290 -36.70 -67.16 -58.12
N GLN A 291 -35.42 -66.78 -58.22
CA GLN A 291 -34.70 -66.19 -57.09
C GLN A 291 -35.26 -64.81 -56.72
N GLU A 292 -35.56 -63.96 -57.70
CA GLU A 292 -36.21 -62.66 -57.47
C GLU A 292 -37.56 -62.82 -56.77
N TRP A 293 -38.37 -63.81 -57.15
CA TRP A 293 -39.66 -64.10 -56.50
C TRP A 293 -39.48 -64.64 -55.07
N ILE A 294 -38.53 -65.56 -54.84
CA ILE A 294 -38.22 -66.07 -53.49
C ILE A 294 -37.77 -64.92 -52.58
N THR A 295 -36.84 -64.08 -53.05
CA THR A 295 -36.33 -62.93 -52.27
C THR A 295 -37.42 -61.88 -52.02
N ALA A 296 -38.31 -61.63 -52.98
CA ALA A 296 -39.45 -60.73 -52.78
C ALA A 296 -40.46 -61.29 -51.76
N ILE A 297 -40.77 -62.59 -51.81
CA ILE A 297 -41.65 -63.24 -50.82
C ILE A 297 -41.00 -63.23 -49.43
N GLN A 298 -39.70 -63.49 -49.32
CA GLN A 298 -38.97 -63.34 -48.05
C GLN A 298 -39.04 -61.90 -47.50
N MET A 299 -38.97 -60.89 -48.38
CA MET A 299 -39.16 -59.49 -47.98
C MET A 299 -40.59 -59.21 -47.49
N ALA A 300 -41.61 -59.76 -48.16
CA ALA A 300 -43.01 -59.63 -47.73
C ALA A 300 -43.22 -60.21 -46.33
N LEU A 301 -42.76 -61.44 -46.10
CA LEU A 301 -42.83 -62.13 -44.80
C LEU A 301 -42.09 -61.36 -43.70
N ARG A 302 -40.93 -60.76 -44.02
CA ARG A 302 -40.16 -59.90 -43.09
C ARG A 302 -40.96 -58.66 -42.68
N LEU A 303 -41.54 -57.94 -43.66
CA LEU A 303 -42.34 -56.74 -43.42
C LEU A 303 -43.62 -57.05 -42.65
N SER A 304 -44.30 -58.15 -42.98
CA SER A 304 -45.47 -58.67 -42.25
C SER A 304 -45.15 -59.00 -40.79
N ALA A 305 -44.01 -59.65 -40.51
CA ALA A 305 -43.55 -59.93 -39.16
C ALA A 305 -43.16 -58.66 -38.37
N GLU A 306 -42.66 -57.61 -39.05
CA GLU A 306 -42.41 -56.28 -38.47
C GLU A 306 -43.68 -55.41 -38.35
N GLY A 307 -44.83 -55.85 -38.88
CA GLY A 307 -46.06 -55.04 -38.95
C GLY A 307 -45.99 -53.86 -39.94
N ARG A 308 -45.03 -53.86 -40.88
CA ARG A 308 -44.85 -52.82 -41.90
C ARG A 308 -45.70 -53.08 -43.15
N VAL A 309 -46.43 -52.06 -43.59
CA VAL A 309 -47.31 -52.13 -44.78
C VAL A 309 -46.64 -51.76 -46.10
N SER A 310 -45.49 -51.07 -46.07
CA SER A 310 -44.70 -50.73 -47.26
C SER A 310 -43.19 -50.81 -47.01
N LEU A 311 -42.45 -51.36 -47.99
CA LEU A 311 -40.99 -51.30 -48.02
C LEU A 311 -40.48 -49.87 -48.29
N HIS A 312 -41.19 -49.11 -49.09
CA HIS A 312 -40.76 -47.77 -49.51
C HIS A 312 -40.97 -46.72 -48.42
N GLU A 313 -41.87 -46.97 -47.46
CA GLU A 313 -41.98 -46.18 -46.24
C GLU A 313 -40.76 -46.41 -45.34
N GLU A 314 -40.34 -47.65 -45.06
CA GLU A 314 -39.09 -47.95 -44.33
C GLU A 314 -37.86 -47.29 -45.00
N LEU A 315 -37.77 -47.40 -46.33
CA LEU A 315 -36.65 -46.81 -47.08
C LEU A 315 -36.70 -45.27 -47.09
N LYS A 316 -37.87 -44.65 -47.01
CA LYS A 316 -38.03 -43.19 -46.85
C LYS A 316 -37.65 -42.77 -45.43
N GLU A 317 -38.19 -43.44 -44.41
CA GLU A 317 -37.85 -43.22 -42.99
C GLU A 317 -36.32 -43.23 -42.81
N ARG A 318 -35.64 -44.28 -43.30
CA ARG A 318 -34.17 -44.39 -43.18
C ARG A 318 -33.40 -43.30 -43.93
N ARG A 319 -33.89 -42.80 -45.07
CA ARG A 319 -33.28 -41.65 -45.77
C ARG A 319 -33.47 -40.35 -44.97
N ARG A 320 -34.67 -40.17 -44.40
CA ARG A 320 -35.03 -39.02 -43.56
C ARG A 320 -34.20 -38.98 -42.27
N GLU A 321 -34.06 -40.11 -41.58
CA GLU A 321 -33.18 -40.28 -40.41
C GLU A 321 -31.72 -39.93 -40.76
N LEU A 322 -31.21 -40.44 -41.88
CA LEU A 322 -29.84 -40.17 -42.33
C LEU A 322 -29.63 -38.70 -42.75
N ARG A 323 -30.66 -38.01 -43.26
CA ARG A 323 -30.65 -36.55 -43.49
C ARG A 323 -30.53 -35.81 -42.16
N GLU A 324 -31.42 -36.09 -41.20
CA GLU A 324 -31.39 -35.45 -39.87
C GLU A 324 -30.08 -35.72 -39.12
N GLU A 325 -29.50 -36.92 -39.18
CA GLU A 325 -28.21 -37.23 -38.55
C GLU A 325 -27.07 -36.39 -39.16
N ARG A 326 -27.04 -36.24 -40.49
CA ARG A 326 -26.05 -35.40 -41.19
C ARG A 326 -26.20 -33.93 -40.81
N GLU A 327 -27.43 -33.43 -40.66
CA GLU A 327 -27.72 -32.06 -40.24
C GLU A 327 -27.30 -31.82 -38.79
N ARG A 328 -27.69 -32.69 -37.85
CA ARG A 328 -27.26 -32.63 -36.44
C ARG A 328 -25.73 -32.64 -36.32
N ARG A 329 -25.04 -33.48 -37.10
CA ARG A 329 -23.56 -33.54 -37.13
C ARG A 329 -22.92 -32.31 -37.79
N ARG A 330 -23.60 -31.61 -38.71
CA ARG A 330 -23.17 -30.31 -39.24
C ARG A 330 -23.34 -29.21 -38.19
N ALA A 331 -24.48 -29.18 -37.49
CA ALA A 331 -24.80 -28.21 -36.45
C ALA A 331 -23.81 -28.29 -35.27
N LEU A 332 -23.57 -29.49 -34.74
CA LEU A 332 -22.58 -29.72 -33.66
C LEU A 332 -21.17 -29.24 -34.05
N ARG A 333 -20.75 -29.51 -35.30
CA ARG A 333 -19.45 -29.01 -35.79
C ARG A 333 -19.42 -27.50 -35.96
N ALA A 334 -20.52 -26.88 -36.36
CA ALA A 334 -20.62 -25.43 -36.46
C ALA A 334 -20.49 -24.78 -35.06
N GLU A 335 -21.21 -25.32 -34.07
CA GLU A 335 -21.13 -24.94 -32.66
C GLU A 335 -19.71 -25.12 -32.08
N GLU A 336 -19.06 -26.27 -32.34
CA GLU A 336 -17.65 -26.50 -32.01
C GLU A 336 -16.72 -25.46 -32.64
N THR A 337 -16.89 -25.15 -33.93
CA THR A 337 -16.05 -24.14 -34.60
C THR A 337 -16.31 -22.72 -34.12
N GLN A 338 -17.57 -22.36 -33.82
CA GLN A 338 -17.91 -21.05 -33.26
C GLN A 338 -17.24 -20.89 -31.89
N ARG A 339 -17.38 -21.88 -31.01
CA ARG A 339 -16.77 -21.86 -29.67
C ARG A 339 -15.24 -21.81 -29.71
N LEU A 340 -14.61 -22.43 -30.73
CA LEU A 340 -13.17 -22.33 -30.95
C LEU A 340 -12.74 -20.93 -31.41
N LEU A 341 -13.57 -20.24 -32.21
CA LEU A 341 -13.32 -18.84 -32.61
C LEU A 341 -13.52 -17.87 -31.43
N GLU A 342 -14.54 -18.09 -30.61
CA GLU A 342 -14.77 -17.32 -29.37
C GLU A 342 -13.57 -17.44 -28.42
N LEU A 343 -13.09 -18.66 -28.15
CA LEU A 343 -11.88 -18.91 -27.34
C LEU A 343 -10.58 -18.41 -27.98
N GLN A 344 -10.54 -18.19 -29.30
CA GLN A 344 -9.41 -17.54 -29.97
C GLN A 344 -9.47 -16.02 -29.76
N GLY A 345 -10.65 -15.40 -29.91
CA GLY A 345 -10.88 -13.98 -29.62
C GLY A 345 -10.53 -13.61 -28.18
N GLU A 346 -11.07 -14.34 -27.20
CA GLU A 346 -10.74 -14.14 -25.77
C GLU A 346 -9.22 -14.21 -25.51
N ARG A 347 -8.51 -15.09 -26.21
CA ARG A 347 -7.06 -15.25 -26.08
C ARG A 347 -6.28 -14.11 -26.75
N GLU A 348 -6.74 -13.60 -27.89
CA GLU A 348 -6.13 -12.45 -28.57
C GLU A 348 -6.33 -11.17 -27.76
N GLU A 349 -7.51 -10.97 -27.15
CA GLU A 349 -7.77 -9.87 -26.21
C GLU A 349 -6.85 -9.94 -24.97
N GLN A 350 -6.72 -11.11 -24.35
CA GLN A 350 -5.80 -11.31 -23.22
C GLN A 350 -4.32 -11.06 -23.59
N LEU A 351 -3.91 -11.42 -24.81
CA LEU A 351 -2.56 -11.14 -25.29
C LEU A 351 -2.34 -9.64 -25.51
N ALA A 352 -3.31 -8.93 -26.09
CA ALA A 352 -3.27 -7.49 -26.27
C ALA A 352 -3.24 -6.72 -24.93
N GLU A 353 -4.03 -7.13 -23.94
CA GLU A 353 -3.97 -6.56 -22.58
C GLU A 353 -2.59 -6.80 -21.94
N LEU A 354 -2.05 -8.02 -22.05
CA LEU A 354 -0.72 -8.36 -21.54
C LEU A 354 0.41 -7.60 -22.27
N GLU A 355 0.23 -7.19 -23.52
CA GLU A 355 1.19 -6.32 -24.22
C GLU A 355 1.07 -4.87 -23.77
N LEU A 356 -0.14 -4.32 -23.67
CA LEU A 356 -0.40 -2.98 -23.13
C LEU A 356 0.17 -2.82 -21.71
N LEU A 357 0.00 -3.83 -20.86
CA LEU A 357 0.56 -3.85 -19.50
C LEU A 357 2.10 -3.87 -19.49
N LYS A 358 2.75 -4.62 -20.39
CA LYS A 358 4.22 -4.62 -20.54
C LYS A 358 4.72 -3.26 -21.05
N GLU A 359 4.01 -2.63 -21.99
CA GLU A 359 4.37 -1.31 -22.49
C GLU A 359 4.24 -0.24 -21.41
N ALA A 360 3.13 -0.24 -20.67
CA ALA A 360 2.93 0.65 -19.52
C ALA A 360 4.00 0.44 -18.44
N GLN A 361 4.35 -0.82 -18.13
CA GLN A 361 5.44 -1.14 -17.21
C GLN A 361 6.79 -0.60 -17.71
N ARG A 362 7.11 -0.74 -19.01
CA ARG A 362 8.35 -0.21 -19.61
C ARG A 362 8.38 1.32 -19.57
N GLN A 363 7.27 1.99 -19.89
CA GLN A 363 7.16 3.44 -19.80
C GLN A 363 7.35 3.94 -18.35
N ALA A 364 6.73 3.27 -17.37
CA ALA A 364 6.91 3.58 -15.96
C ALA A 364 8.35 3.39 -15.48
N GLN A 365 9.03 2.32 -15.91
CA GLN A 365 10.46 2.11 -15.62
C GLN A 365 11.36 3.22 -16.20
N VAL A 366 11.11 3.63 -17.45
CA VAL A 366 11.87 4.74 -18.08
C VAL A 366 11.61 6.06 -17.36
N SER A 367 10.35 6.35 -17.00
CA SER A 367 9.97 7.55 -16.23
C SER A 367 10.65 7.58 -14.86
N LEU A 368 10.67 6.45 -14.13
CA LEU A 368 11.35 6.32 -12.85
C LEU A 368 12.86 6.53 -12.99
N GLN A 369 13.50 5.96 -14.02
CA GLN A 369 14.93 6.16 -14.29
C GLN A 369 15.25 7.63 -14.61
N GLN A 370 14.40 8.32 -15.38
CA GLN A 370 14.54 9.75 -15.66
C GLN A 370 14.35 10.59 -14.39
N GLU A 371 13.40 10.25 -13.53
CA GLU A 371 13.21 10.97 -12.26
C GLU A 371 14.37 10.72 -11.29
N GLU A 372 14.89 9.50 -11.19
CA GLU A 372 16.09 9.20 -10.44
C GLU A 372 17.31 9.96 -10.95
N GLN A 373 17.54 9.98 -12.27
CA GLN A 373 18.63 10.77 -12.87
C GLN A 373 18.48 12.27 -12.55
N ARG A 374 17.26 12.81 -12.62
CA ARG A 374 16.94 14.20 -12.25
C ARG A 374 17.18 14.48 -10.76
N ARG A 375 16.75 13.59 -9.86
CA ARG A 375 17.00 13.71 -8.42
C ARG A 375 18.50 13.65 -8.11
N ARG A 376 19.25 12.77 -8.79
CA ARG A 376 20.72 12.66 -8.67
C ARG A 376 21.43 13.92 -9.17
N SER A 377 21.09 14.43 -10.35
CA SER A 377 21.72 15.66 -10.89
C SER A 377 21.41 16.90 -10.06
N GLN A 378 20.18 17.03 -9.55
CA GLN A 378 19.81 18.08 -8.58
C GLN A 378 20.60 17.96 -7.27
N HIS A 379 20.83 16.75 -6.76
CA HIS A 379 21.64 16.54 -5.56
C HIS A 379 23.11 16.88 -5.80
N GLU A 380 23.68 16.50 -6.95
CA GLU A 380 25.03 16.89 -7.36
C GLU A 380 25.18 18.41 -7.54
N GLU A 381 24.22 19.08 -8.16
CA GLU A 381 24.24 20.54 -8.36
C GLU A 381 24.14 21.29 -7.03
N LEU A 382 23.28 20.81 -6.12
CA LEU A 382 23.21 21.31 -4.74
C LEU A 382 24.54 21.07 -3.99
N GLN A 383 25.13 19.88 -4.11
CA GLN A 383 26.42 19.56 -3.48
C GLN A 383 27.55 20.44 -4.01
N LYS A 384 27.64 20.66 -5.34
CA LYS A 384 28.62 21.56 -5.98
C LYS A 384 28.40 23.01 -5.54
N THR A 385 27.14 23.45 -5.40
CA THR A 385 26.78 24.78 -4.89
C THR A 385 27.19 24.97 -3.43
N LEU A 386 26.93 23.98 -2.57
CA LEU A 386 27.34 23.99 -1.16
C LEU A 386 28.87 23.94 -1.01
N GLN A 387 29.57 23.18 -1.86
CA GLN A 387 31.04 23.18 -1.90
C GLN A 387 31.60 24.56 -2.28
N ARG A 388 31.03 25.21 -3.30
CA ARG A 388 31.41 26.59 -3.69
C ARG A 388 31.15 27.57 -2.55
N GLN A 389 29.97 27.55 -1.93
CA GLN A 389 29.64 28.41 -0.79
C GLN A 389 30.57 28.16 0.43
N LEU A 390 30.97 26.91 0.66
CA LEU A 390 31.93 26.57 1.71
C LEU A 390 33.32 27.13 1.40
N GLN A 391 33.77 27.06 0.14
CA GLN A 391 35.02 27.66 -0.31
C GLN A 391 34.99 29.20 -0.20
N GLU A 392 33.95 29.84 -0.74
CA GLU A 392 33.72 31.29 -0.63
C GLU A 392 33.73 31.75 0.85
N ALA A 393 33.11 30.99 1.75
CA ALA A 393 33.11 31.26 3.18
C ALA A 393 34.48 30.98 3.86
N GLN A 394 35.28 30.04 3.37
CA GLN A 394 36.65 29.80 3.84
C GLN A 394 37.59 30.92 3.39
N GLU A 395 37.51 31.35 2.14
CA GLU A 395 38.27 32.47 1.58
C GLU A 395 37.90 33.78 2.27
N ALA A 396 36.61 34.07 2.47
CA ALA A 396 36.17 35.22 3.25
C ALA A 396 36.70 35.19 4.70
N ARG A 397 36.71 34.02 5.36
CA ARG A 397 37.31 33.84 6.70
C ARG A 397 38.83 34.01 6.69
N ALA A 398 39.52 33.63 5.62
CA ALA A 398 40.96 33.85 5.47
C ALA A 398 41.29 35.34 5.29
N ASN A 399 40.52 36.04 4.45
CA ASN A 399 40.64 37.48 4.25
C ASN A 399 40.36 38.27 5.53
N LEU A 400 39.28 37.93 6.26
CA LEU A 400 38.98 38.50 7.57
C LEU A 400 40.09 38.25 8.60
N ARG A 401 40.70 37.06 8.62
CA ARG A 401 41.86 36.78 9.49
C ARG A 401 43.09 37.60 9.11
N ALA A 402 43.32 37.83 7.81
CA ALA A 402 44.41 38.67 7.34
C ALA A 402 44.19 40.15 7.71
N GLU A 403 42.96 40.68 7.56
CA GLU A 403 42.64 42.04 7.99
C GLU A 403 42.75 42.20 9.51
N VAL A 404 42.26 41.24 10.30
CA VAL A 404 42.42 41.23 11.76
C VAL A 404 43.91 41.21 12.14
N ALA A 405 44.73 40.35 11.51
CA ALA A 405 46.17 40.33 11.79
C ALA A 405 46.89 41.65 11.43
N VAL A 406 46.44 42.36 10.38
CA VAL A 406 46.94 43.72 10.07
C VAL A 406 46.49 44.72 11.16
N ARG A 407 45.24 44.65 11.60
CA ARG A 407 44.71 45.51 12.69
C ARG A 407 45.38 45.23 14.03
N ASP A 408 45.73 43.99 14.33
CA ASP A 408 46.48 43.59 15.52
C ASP A 408 47.91 44.16 15.47
N LEU A 409 48.58 44.13 14.32
CA LEU A 409 49.89 44.76 14.12
C LEU A 409 49.83 46.30 14.20
N GLU A 410 48.79 46.93 13.65
CA GLU A 410 48.51 48.37 13.81
C GLU A 410 48.28 48.71 15.29
N ALA A 411 47.52 47.89 16.02
CA ALA A 411 47.26 48.07 17.45
C ALA A 411 48.51 47.84 18.31
N GLU A 412 49.34 46.84 18.02
CA GLU A 412 50.65 46.65 18.65
C GLU A 412 51.55 47.88 18.45
N HIS A 413 51.58 48.45 17.24
CA HIS A 413 52.37 49.65 16.97
C HIS A 413 51.85 50.85 17.76
N GLN A 414 50.53 51.02 17.86
CA GLN A 414 49.91 52.04 18.72
C GLN A 414 50.22 51.82 20.20
N GLN A 415 50.16 50.58 20.72
CA GLN A 415 50.50 50.25 22.11
C GLN A 415 51.98 50.53 22.42
N ARG A 416 52.90 50.15 21.52
CA ARG A 416 54.32 50.50 21.65
C ARG A 416 54.51 52.01 21.69
N ARG A 417 53.80 52.76 20.84
CA ARG A 417 53.86 54.23 20.82
C ARG A 417 53.27 54.89 22.06
N ILE A 418 52.19 54.34 22.62
CA ILE A 418 51.64 54.78 23.90
C ILE A 418 52.67 54.54 25.00
N LYS A 419 53.28 53.36 25.05
CA LYS A 419 54.32 53.04 26.05
C LYS A 419 55.58 53.92 25.92
N GLU A 420 56.02 54.25 24.71
CA GLU A 420 57.09 55.23 24.50
C GLU A 420 56.76 56.61 25.10
N LEU A 421 55.49 57.03 25.01
CA LEU A 421 55.00 58.30 25.56
C LEU A 421 54.83 58.22 27.09
N GLU A 422 54.41 57.08 27.63
CA GLU A 422 54.34 56.80 29.07
C GLU A 422 55.73 56.77 29.71
N ASP A 423 56.69 56.04 29.13
CA ASP A 423 58.09 56.01 29.57
C ASP A 423 58.73 57.42 29.54
N LEU A 424 58.41 58.23 28.51
CA LEU A 424 58.87 59.61 28.39
C LEU A 424 58.18 60.53 29.40
N HIS A 425 56.88 60.35 29.66
CA HIS A 425 56.17 61.07 30.72
C HIS A 425 56.76 60.75 32.10
N HIS A 426 57.07 59.48 32.37
CA HIS A 426 57.65 59.07 33.65
C HIS A 426 59.04 59.68 33.86
N ARG A 427 59.90 59.70 32.83
CA ARG A 427 61.20 60.41 32.89
C ARG A 427 61.07 61.92 33.11
N LEU A 428 60.01 62.54 32.58
CA LEU A 428 59.71 63.95 32.86
C LEU A 428 59.21 64.16 34.29
N GLN A 429 58.45 63.23 34.86
CA GLN A 429 58.09 63.25 36.28
C GLN A 429 59.33 63.05 37.17
N GLU A 430 60.20 62.08 36.87
CA GLU A 430 61.46 61.86 37.59
C GLU A 430 62.37 63.09 37.58
N ALA A 431 62.51 63.75 36.42
CA ALA A 431 63.28 64.99 36.30
C ALA A 431 62.66 66.16 37.10
N LEU A 432 61.32 66.26 37.11
CA LEU A 432 60.61 67.25 37.92
C LEU A 432 60.75 66.97 39.43
N GLU A 433 60.67 65.71 39.85
CA GLU A 433 60.92 65.31 41.23
C GLU A 433 62.37 65.58 41.65
N GLN A 434 63.36 65.30 40.79
CA GLN A 434 64.75 65.65 41.05
C GLN A 434 64.93 67.16 41.21
N GLN A 435 64.27 67.98 40.40
CA GLN A 435 64.28 69.44 40.55
C GLN A 435 63.63 69.90 41.86
N ILE A 436 62.53 69.26 42.29
CA ILE A 436 61.88 69.54 43.57
C ILE A 436 62.78 69.15 44.75
N ARG A 437 63.40 67.96 44.71
CA ARG A 437 64.32 67.48 45.75
C ARG A 437 65.55 68.36 45.87
N ALA A 438 66.21 68.71 44.76
CA ALA A 438 67.36 69.62 44.75
C ALA A 438 67.03 71.00 45.34
N ARG A 439 65.80 71.51 45.12
CA ARG A 439 65.33 72.75 45.74
C ARG A 439 65.07 72.59 47.25
N GLN A 440 64.49 71.48 47.69
CA GLN A 440 64.31 71.17 49.12
C GLN A 440 65.66 70.99 49.82
N GLU A 441 66.65 70.43 49.15
CA GLU A 441 68.05 70.34 49.60
C GLU A 441 68.68 71.74 49.74
N GLU A 442 68.49 72.65 48.77
CA GLU A 442 68.92 74.05 48.89
C GLU A 442 68.25 74.78 50.09
N GLU A 443 66.93 74.61 50.27
CA GLU A 443 66.16 75.24 51.35
C GLU A 443 66.56 74.68 52.74
N THR A 444 66.83 73.38 52.85
CA THR A 444 67.35 72.75 54.08
C THR A 444 68.82 73.12 54.38
N TYR A 445 69.66 73.30 53.35
CA TYR A 445 71.03 73.77 53.53
C TYR A 445 71.08 75.21 54.05
N ARG A 446 70.18 76.09 53.57
CA ARG A 446 70.02 77.43 54.16
C ARG A 446 69.58 77.36 55.62
N TYR A 447 68.61 76.51 55.95
CA TYR A 447 68.12 76.35 57.32
C TYR A 447 69.21 75.88 58.29
N THR A 448 70.00 74.86 57.91
CA THR A 448 71.11 74.38 58.75
C THR A 448 72.23 75.41 58.88
N GLN A 449 72.55 76.16 57.81
CA GLN A 449 73.50 77.28 57.87
C GLN A 449 73.02 78.37 58.85
N THR A 450 71.74 78.75 58.83
CA THR A 450 71.18 79.72 59.79
C THR A 450 71.25 79.20 61.23
N ARG A 451 70.99 77.92 61.46
CA ARG A 451 71.08 77.31 62.80
C ARG A 451 72.51 77.31 63.34
N LEU A 452 73.50 76.97 62.51
CA LEU A 452 74.91 76.97 62.91
C LEU A 452 75.42 78.37 63.27
N LEU A 453 74.97 79.42 62.57
CA LEU A 453 75.31 80.80 62.94
C LEU A 453 74.76 81.18 64.32
N ALA A 454 73.55 80.75 64.67
CA ALA A 454 73.00 80.96 66.02
C ALA A 454 73.73 80.15 67.10
N GLU A 455 74.16 78.90 66.79
CA GLU A 455 74.98 78.09 67.68
C GLU A 455 76.36 78.74 67.97
N GLU A 456 76.96 79.43 67.00
CA GLU A 456 78.21 80.18 67.22
C GLU A 456 77.96 81.48 68.02
N GLU A 457 76.85 82.19 67.80
CA GLU A 457 76.52 83.38 68.61
C GLU A 457 76.33 83.06 70.10
N GLU A 458 75.73 81.91 70.46
CA GLU A 458 75.64 81.49 71.87
C GLU A 458 77.00 81.10 72.46
N LYS A 459 77.89 80.46 71.68
CA LYS A 459 79.27 80.17 72.12
C LYS A 459 80.06 81.44 72.40
N VAL A 460 79.92 82.48 71.57
CA VAL A 460 80.56 83.79 71.81
C VAL A 460 80.03 84.43 73.09
N LYS A 461 78.72 84.38 73.36
CA LYS A 461 78.12 84.89 74.61
C LYS A 461 78.64 84.13 75.84
N SER A 462 78.75 82.80 75.78
CA SER A 462 79.23 82.00 76.91
C SER A 462 80.72 82.21 77.21
N LEU A 463 81.54 82.46 76.18
CA LEU A 463 82.96 82.80 76.34
C LEU A 463 83.16 84.20 76.95
N LEU A 464 82.32 85.19 76.59
CA LEU A 464 82.36 86.52 77.20
C LEU A 464 81.99 86.49 78.69
N ALA A 465 80.90 85.79 79.06
CA ALA A 465 80.51 85.62 80.45
C ALA A 465 81.61 84.91 81.28
N LEU A 466 82.28 83.90 80.70
CA LEU A 466 83.40 83.21 81.33
C LEU A 466 84.65 84.10 81.48
N GLN A 467 84.81 85.13 80.65
CA GLN A 467 85.88 86.13 80.82
C GLN A 467 85.55 87.10 81.96
N GLU A 468 84.31 87.60 82.05
CA GLU A 468 83.88 88.49 83.15
C GLU A 468 84.05 87.82 84.52
N ASP A 469 83.63 86.56 84.66
CA ASP A 469 83.84 85.73 85.88
C ASP A 469 85.34 85.62 86.27
N GLN A 470 86.23 85.49 85.28
CA GLN A 470 87.68 85.40 85.52
C GLN A 470 88.29 86.74 85.93
N GLU A 471 87.81 87.85 85.37
CA GLU A 471 88.25 89.20 85.75
C GLU A 471 87.77 89.57 87.16
N GLU A 472 86.55 89.18 87.57
CA GLU A 472 86.08 89.36 88.95
C GLU A 472 86.92 88.55 89.96
N GLN A 473 87.21 87.27 89.69
CA GLN A 473 88.06 86.45 90.58
C GLN A 473 89.49 86.98 90.69
N LEU A 474 90.05 87.53 89.61
CA LEU A 474 91.36 88.21 89.63
C LEU A 474 91.32 89.48 90.49
N GLN A 475 90.27 90.30 90.38
CA GLN A 475 90.10 91.48 91.24
C GLN A 475 89.92 91.11 92.72
N GLN A 476 89.15 90.07 93.02
CA GLN A 476 88.92 89.63 94.39
C GLN A 476 90.22 89.12 95.04
N THR A 477 91.00 88.30 94.31
CA THR A 477 92.34 87.85 94.72
C THR A 477 93.31 89.02 94.95
N GLN A 478 93.21 90.10 94.17
CA GLN A 478 94.03 91.32 94.37
C GLN A 478 93.63 92.10 95.64
N ARG A 479 92.35 92.12 96.01
CA ARG A 479 91.87 92.80 97.23
C ARG A 479 92.36 92.08 98.49
N GLU A 480 92.23 90.76 98.56
CA GLU A 480 92.76 89.93 99.67
C GLU A 480 94.28 90.13 99.85
N LYS A 481 95.02 90.23 98.74
CA LYS A 481 96.46 90.51 98.77
C LYS A 481 96.81 91.90 99.33
N GLN A 482 95.97 92.91 99.11
CA GLN A 482 96.17 94.25 99.68
C GLN A 482 95.87 94.30 101.19
N GLU A 483 94.84 93.58 101.66
CA GLU A 483 94.53 93.47 103.08
C GLU A 483 95.65 92.77 103.86
N LEU A 484 96.17 91.65 103.34
CA LEU A 484 97.33 90.95 103.89
C LEU A 484 98.60 91.82 103.95
N LEU A 485 98.80 92.72 102.97
CA LEU A 485 99.92 93.67 102.97
C LEU A 485 99.76 94.74 104.08
N GLN A 486 98.57 95.31 104.27
CA GLN A 486 98.32 96.24 105.37
C GLN A 486 98.45 95.57 106.75
N GLU A 487 98.07 94.28 106.85
CA GLU A 487 98.24 93.52 108.09
C GLU A 487 99.73 93.25 108.40
N MET A 488 100.53 92.93 107.38
CA MET A 488 101.99 92.82 107.46
C MET A 488 102.66 94.14 107.85
N GLU A 489 102.23 95.27 107.26
CA GLU A 489 102.82 96.58 107.50
C GLU A 489 102.58 97.06 108.95
N ARG A 490 101.38 96.84 109.50
CA ARG A 490 101.06 97.05 110.92
C ARG A 490 101.89 96.15 111.85
N LYS A 491 102.10 94.88 111.46
CA LYS A 491 102.96 93.95 112.22
C LYS A 491 104.44 94.36 112.19
N SER A 492 104.92 94.95 111.08
CA SER A 492 106.27 95.51 110.98
C SER A 492 106.46 96.72 111.88
N GLN A 493 105.52 97.69 111.85
CA GLN A 493 105.57 98.89 112.67
C GLN A 493 105.61 98.57 114.18
N SER A 494 104.81 97.60 114.62
CA SER A 494 104.82 97.07 116.00
C SER A 494 106.17 96.43 116.38
N LEU A 495 106.89 95.83 115.42
CA LEU A 495 108.21 95.26 115.60
C LEU A 495 109.30 96.33 115.73
N ASP A 496 109.28 97.36 114.87
CA ASP A 496 110.26 98.45 114.89
C ASP A 496 110.15 99.31 116.16
N GLU A 497 108.93 99.56 116.65
CA GLU A 497 108.74 100.24 117.94
C GLU A 497 109.32 99.44 119.12
N ALA A 498 109.12 98.12 119.14
CA ALA A 498 109.72 97.23 120.12
C ALA A 498 111.27 97.19 120.01
N GLN A 499 111.81 97.19 118.79
CA GLN A 499 113.25 97.25 118.53
C GLN A 499 113.86 98.56 119.08
N HIS A 500 113.20 99.69 118.83
CA HIS A 500 113.67 101.02 119.22
C HIS A 500 113.60 101.27 120.74
N GLN A 501 112.66 100.61 121.45
CA GLN A 501 112.68 100.51 122.91
C GLN A 501 113.94 99.75 123.40
N LEU A 502 114.26 98.62 122.75
CA LEU A 502 115.33 97.70 123.15
C LEU A 502 116.73 98.36 123.03
N ASP A 503 116.97 99.13 121.98
CA ASP A 503 118.24 99.86 121.83
C ASP A 503 118.37 101.08 122.74
N LYS A 504 117.26 101.74 123.13
CA LYS A 504 117.27 102.73 124.23
C LYS A 504 117.69 102.08 125.56
N VAL A 505 117.18 100.88 125.87
CA VAL A 505 117.58 100.12 127.07
C VAL A 505 119.05 99.70 127.01
N ARG A 506 119.55 99.24 125.84
CA ARG A 506 120.98 98.92 125.65
C ARG A 506 121.89 100.15 125.80
N ALA A 507 121.49 101.30 125.28
CA ALA A 507 122.22 102.57 125.44
C ALA A 507 122.12 103.17 126.85
N SER A 508 121.12 102.77 127.65
CA SER A 508 121.06 103.07 129.09
C SER A 508 122.00 102.14 129.88
N ARG A 509 121.92 100.81 129.63
CA ARG A 509 122.77 99.79 130.26
C ARG A 509 124.26 100.07 130.09
N ARG A 510 124.71 100.50 128.90
CA ARG A 510 126.12 100.88 128.66
C ARG A 510 126.63 102.05 129.53
N ARG A 511 125.74 102.88 130.09
CA ARG A 511 126.08 103.92 131.08
C ARG A 511 126.00 103.36 132.50
N VAL A 512 124.92 102.68 132.84
CA VAL A 512 124.73 102.07 134.16
C VAL A 512 125.82 101.05 134.51
N ASP A 513 126.33 100.27 133.55
CA ASP A 513 127.45 99.34 133.77
C ASP A 513 128.78 100.08 134.07
N GLN A 514 128.97 101.32 133.58
CA GLN A 514 130.11 102.18 133.95
C GLN A 514 129.96 102.72 135.38
N ASP A 515 128.75 103.10 135.78
CA ASP A 515 128.44 103.58 137.13
C ASP A 515 128.46 102.46 138.18
N ILE A 516 127.97 101.26 137.85
CA ILE A 516 127.99 100.10 138.76
C ILE A 516 129.42 99.61 139.00
N ALA A 517 130.32 99.69 138.00
CA ALA A 517 131.76 99.47 138.21
C ALA A 517 132.42 100.59 139.05
N ALA A 518 131.82 101.78 139.15
CA ALA A 518 132.20 102.82 140.13
C ALA A 518 131.55 102.62 141.51
N ALA A 519 130.44 101.87 141.62
CA ALA A 519 129.71 101.60 142.86
C ALA A 519 130.07 100.28 143.54
N GLN A 520 130.51 99.24 142.81
CA GLN A 520 131.08 98.02 143.42
C GLN A 520 132.46 98.27 144.04
N ARG A 521 133.11 99.41 143.70
CA ARG A 521 134.19 100.01 144.48
C ARG A 521 133.74 100.60 145.84
N LYS A 522 132.46 100.48 146.23
CA LYS A 522 131.88 101.02 147.47
C LYS A 522 131.03 100.05 148.32
N LEU A 523 130.22 99.14 147.74
CA LEU A 523 129.12 98.45 148.47
C LEU A 523 129.22 96.90 148.56
N ARG A 524 129.27 96.30 149.76
CA ARG A 524 129.03 94.84 150.01
C ARG A 524 128.04 94.60 151.24
N GLN A 525 126.77 94.04 151.06
CA GLN A 525 125.50 94.02 151.96
C GLN A 525 124.38 92.86 151.81
N ALA A 526 123.08 92.90 152.35
CA ALA A 526 122.07 91.75 152.62
C ALA A 526 120.44 91.94 152.50
N ASN A 527 119.50 90.95 152.87
CA ASN A 527 117.97 90.87 152.55
C ASN A 527 116.95 89.88 153.37
N THR A 528 115.55 89.97 153.37
CA THR A 528 114.47 89.05 154.03
C THR A 528 112.87 89.19 153.72
N SER A 529 111.90 88.19 153.86
CA SER A 529 110.32 88.29 153.93
C SER A 529 109.35 86.98 153.97
N VAL A 530 108.00 86.95 154.39
CA VAL A 530 106.91 85.81 154.30
C VAL A 530 105.40 86.00 154.93
N LYS A 531 104.21 85.33 154.53
CA LYS A 531 102.88 84.94 155.31
C LYS A 531 101.44 84.51 154.65
N HIS A 532 100.60 83.60 155.30
CA HIS A 532 99.07 83.37 155.63
C HIS A 532 97.70 83.04 154.77
N TRP A 533 96.71 82.20 155.33
CA TRP A 533 95.13 82.05 155.29
C TRP A 533 94.19 81.36 154.16
N ASN A 534 92.82 80.96 154.15
CA ASN A 534 91.66 80.41 155.04
C ASN A 534 90.19 80.08 154.32
N VAL A 535 89.16 79.21 154.75
CA VAL A 535 87.79 78.81 154.06
C VAL A 535 86.54 78.05 154.83
N GLN A 536 85.21 77.90 154.37
CA GLN A 536 83.97 77.17 155.03
C GLN A 536 82.45 76.97 154.35
N MET A 537 81.54 75.94 154.70
CA MET A 537 79.96 75.65 154.66
C MET A 537 79.04 75.22 153.36
N ASN A 538 77.70 74.74 153.22
CA ASN A 538 76.49 73.98 153.88
C ASN A 538 75.14 73.65 152.96
N ARG A 539 74.08 72.74 153.22
CA ARG A 539 72.73 72.44 152.43
C ARG A 539 71.61 71.31 152.86
N LEU A 540 70.22 71.31 152.53
CA LEU A 540 69.12 70.20 152.68
C LEU A 540 67.59 70.34 152.06
N MET A 541 66.61 69.32 151.96
CA MET A 541 65.07 69.37 151.60
C MET A 541 64.05 68.08 151.63
N HIS A 542 62.68 68.10 151.30
CA HIS A 542 61.50 67.08 151.61
C HIS A 542 60.18 66.84 150.64
N PRO A 543 59.12 65.91 150.88
CA PRO A 543 57.97 65.38 149.95
C PRO A 543 56.38 65.22 150.38
N ILE A 544 55.40 64.53 149.63
CA ILE A 544 53.82 64.47 149.76
C ILE A 544 52.90 63.16 149.35
N GLY A 545 51.49 63.14 149.18
CA GLY A 545 50.48 61.95 149.06
C GLY A 545 49.06 61.99 148.26
N PRO A 546 48.03 61.04 148.38
CA PRO A 546 46.97 60.68 147.33
C PRO A 546 45.40 60.74 147.61
N GLY A 547 44.50 60.75 146.58
CA GLY A 547 43.06 60.33 146.68
C GLY A 547 41.92 61.06 145.90
N GLU A 548 40.68 60.53 146.00
CA GLU A 548 39.28 60.96 145.65
C GLU A 548 38.85 62.37 145.08
N ARG A 549 37.64 62.38 144.48
CA ARG A 549 36.53 63.41 144.44
C ARG A 549 36.76 64.92 144.18
N ARG A 550 35.79 65.48 143.43
CA ARG A 550 35.11 66.82 143.56
C ARG A 550 35.95 68.12 143.59
N ALA A 551 35.70 68.92 142.55
CA ALA A 551 35.30 70.34 142.60
C ALA A 551 36.32 71.47 142.91
N SER A 552 35.86 72.70 142.65
CA SER A 552 36.40 74.00 143.10
C SER A 552 37.80 74.45 142.65
N SER A 553 37.85 75.03 141.44
CA SER A 553 38.20 76.45 141.18
C SER A 553 39.50 77.11 141.69
N SER A 554 40.06 77.96 140.81
CA SER A 554 40.57 79.33 141.08
C SER A 554 42.10 79.61 141.04
N ASN A 555 42.50 80.37 140.01
CA ASN A 555 43.23 81.65 140.07
C ASN A 555 44.75 81.81 140.43
N LEU A 556 45.43 82.49 139.49
CA LEU A 556 46.31 83.69 139.62
C LEU A 556 47.80 83.62 140.10
N LEU A 557 48.68 84.10 139.20
CA LEU A 557 49.77 85.11 139.35
C LEU A 557 51.03 84.90 140.24
N ALA A 558 52.20 85.20 139.59
CA ALA A 558 53.42 85.89 140.06
C ALA A 558 54.73 85.08 140.45
N PRO A 559 55.96 85.66 140.26
CA PRO A 559 57.26 84.95 140.09
C PRO A 559 58.35 85.39 141.16
N PRO A 560 59.72 85.32 141.01
CA PRO A 560 60.63 84.81 139.94
C PRO A 560 61.84 83.89 140.34
N VAL A 561 62.93 84.43 140.93
CA VAL A 561 64.27 83.82 141.23
C VAL A 561 65.21 83.58 140.01
N ARG A 562 66.56 83.71 140.18
CA ARG A 562 67.62 83.51 139.14
C ARG A 562 69.08 83.51 139.70
N ILE A 563 70.02 82.81 139.01
CA ILE A 563 71.53 82.88 139.07
C ILE A 563 72.18 82.39 140.43
N PRO A 564 73.36 81.69 140.50
CA PRO A 564 74.36 81.26 139.48
C PRO A 564 74.84 79.75 139.47
N SER A 565 75.64 79.40 138.43
CA SER A 565 76.89 78.57 138.39
C SER A 565 77.01 77.04 138.70
N VAL A 566 77.46 76.29 137.65
CA VAL A 566 78.58 75.29 137.57
C VAL A 566 78.36 73.75 137.74
N SER A 567 79.03 73.02 136.81
CA SER A 567 79.48 71.59 136.73
C SER A 567 78.53 70.37 136.61
N GLU A 568 78.75 69.63 135.52
CA GLU A 568 78.75 68.16 135.29
C GLU A 568 77.53 67.22 135.58
N SER A 569 77.03 66.66 134.47
CA SER A 569 76.80 65.21 134.17
C SER A 569 75.63 64.36 134.76
N GLU A 570 75.34 63.29 134.01
CA GLU A 570 74.68 61.99 134.31
C GLU A 570 73.18 61.81 134.72
N SER A 571 72.35 61.50 133.71
CA SER A 571 71.79 60.15 133.44
C SER A 571 70.56 59.52 134.20
N ARG A 572 69.58 59.04 133.39
CA ARG A 572 69.00 57.64 133.40
C ARG A 572 68.36 57.14 134.73
N PRO A 573 68.17 55.82 135.08
CA PRO A 573 68.38 54.53 134.36
C PRO A 573 67.25 53.44 134.22
N PRO A 574 65.96 53.58 134.64
CA PRO A 574 65.03 52.44 134.79
C PRO A 574 64.40 51.90 133.48
N GLN A 575 63.88 50.66 133.37
CA GLN A 575 64.25 49.38 134.04
C GLN A 575 63.81 48.16 133.16
N LYS A 576 64.35 46.95 133.42
CA LYS A 576 64.30 45.75 132.55
C LYS A 576 63.66 44.51 133.25
N PRO A 577 63.66 43.29 132.65
CA PRO A 577 64.81 42.38 132.87
C PRO A 577 65.22 41.36 131.75
N ASN A 578 66.54 41.18 131.62
CA ASN A 578 67.34 39.93 131.48
C ASN A 578 67.14 38.85 130.37
N SER A 579 67.96 38.94 129.30
CA SER A 579 68.96 37.92 128.85
C SER A 579 69.89 38.58 127.80
N LEU A 580 71.20 38.78 128.04
CA LEU A 580 72.39 37.89 127.96
C LEU A 580 72.86 37.50 126.54
N HIS A 581 74.13 37.68 126.13
CA HIS A 581 74.87 38.96 126.02
C HIS A 581 75.93 38.90 124.88
N CYS A 582 76.26 40.07 124.30
CA CYS A 582 77.20 40.29 123.16
C CYS A 582 76.67 39.76 121.80
N ALA A 583 77.23 40.10 120.63
CA ALA A 583 78.43 40.91 120.29
C ALA A 583 78.13 41.81 119.04
N VAL A 584 78.77 42.94 118.70
CA VAL A 584 80.09 43.55 119.00
C VAL A 584 81.25 42.89 118.22
N MET A 585 82.01 43.52 117.32
CA MET A 585 82.05 44.88 116.72
C MET A 585 82.77 44.78 115.34
N ILE A 586 82.90 45.76 114.43
CA ILE A 586 82.58 47.21 114.31
C ILE A 586 82.35 47.53 112.81
N ALA A 587 81.71 48.66 112.45
CA ALA A 587 81.47 49.05 111.05
C ALA A 587 81.18 50.56 110.85
N ALA A 588 81.47 51.10 109.66
CA ALA A 588 80.85 52.32 109.07
C ALA A 588 81.31 52.52 107.59
N ALA A 589 80.42 53.12 106.76
CA ALA A 589 80.69 53.62 105.40
C ALA A 589 81.11 52.60 104.31
N HIS A 590 81.32 53.14 103.09
CA HIS A 590 81.72 52.53 101.81
C HIS A 590 80.72 51.67 101.01
N GLU A 591 80.57 52.10 99.74
CA GLU A 591 80.52 51.35 98.48
C GLU A 591 79.37 50.39 98.07
N HIS A 592 78.92 50.67 96.84
CA HIS A 592 78.45 49.75 95.78
C HIS A 592 77.18 48.89 96.00
N LEU A 593 76.45 48.51 94.95
CA LEU A 593 76.72 48.65 93.49
C LEU A 593 75.46 49.12 92.73
#